data_AF-A0A348XM92-F1
#
_entry.id   AF-A0A348XM92-F1
#
_cell.length_a   1.000
_cell.length_b   1.000
_cell.length_c   1.000
_cell.angle_alpha   90.00
_cell.angle_beta   90.00
_cell.angle_gamma   90.00
#
_symmetry.space_group_name_H-M   'P 1'
#
loop_
_entity.id
_entity.type
_entity.pdbx_description
1 polymer ?
#
loop_
_entity_poly.entity_id
_entity_poly.type
_entity_poly.pdbx_seq_one_letter_code
_entity_poly.pdbx_strand_id
1 'polypeptide(L)'
;MLPVAGLLGGVCVLLNRHGQRLGDLAAGTVVIVNNRFSQPDFSQLGVPKYNSLRDYPHLAARLRQLTSPEMAATLLDALMRREDLEPQSRATLFADLATDVRSLVRFPDAVFIGVSDEQCIRNTIDIIYREKRV
;
A
#
# COMPACT_ATOMS: atom_id res chain seq x y z
N MET A 1 -18.29 41.33 -16.18
CA MET A 1 -19.05 40.61 -15.13
C MET A 1 -18.67 39.12 -14.96
N LEU A 2 -17.77 38.55 -15.77
CA LEU A 2 -17.29 37.16 -15.58
C LEU A 2 -16.37 36.88 -14.37
N PRO A 3 -15.52 37.79 -13.86
CA PRO A 3 -14.55 37.41 -12.81
C PRO A 3 -15.19 37.18 -11.43
N VAL A 4 -16.32 37.84 -11.14
CA VAL A 4 -17.02 37.73 -9.84
C VAL A 4 -17.69 36.37 -9.68
N ALA A 5 -18.27 35.81 -10.77
CA ALA A 5 -18.90 34.50 -10.76
C ALA A 5 -17.88 33.36 -10.55
N GLY A 6 -16.67 33.49 -11.12
CA GLY A 6 -15.57 32.54 -10.87
C GLY A 6 -15.05 32.61 -9.43
N LEU A 7 -15.02 33.82 -8.84
CA LEU A 7 -14.61 34.04 -7.46
C LEU A 7 -15.56 33.35 -6.46
N LEU A 8 -16.87 33.45 -6.67
CA LEU A 8 -17.88 32.73 -5.88
C LEU A 8 -17.71 31.21 -5.99
N GLY A 9 -17.46 30.70 -7.20
CA GLY A 9 -17.17 29.29 -7.41
C GLY A 9 -15.93 28.82 -6.63
N GLY A 10 -14.85 29.62 -6.62
CA GLY A 10 -13.63 29.34 -5.86
C GLY A 10 -13.82 29.43 -4.35
N VAL A 11 -14.59 30.40 -3.86
CA VAL A 11 -14.92 30.55 -2.43
C VAL A 11 -15.76 29.37 -1.95
N CYS A 12 -16.72 28.89 -2.76
CA CYS A 12 -17.48 27.68 -2.44
C CYS A 12 -16.60 26.43 -2.36
N VAL A 13 -15.58 26.30 -3.22
CA VAL A 13 -14.62 25.18 -3.16
C VAL A 13 -13.77 25.24 -1.90
N LEU A 14 -13.29 26.43 -1.49
CA LEU A 14 -12.45 26.60 -0.30
C LEU A 14 -13.23 26.41 1.02
N LEU A 15 -14.49 26.85 1.07
CA LEU A 15 -15.33 26.72 2.27
C LEU A 15 -15.96 25.33 2.40
N ASN A 16 -15.98 24.53 1.33
CA ASN A 16 -16.52 23.18 1.36
C ASN A 16 -15.43 22.14 1.64
N ARG A 17 -15.57 21.42 2.76
CA ARG A 17 -14.71 20.28 3.13
C ARG A 17 -14.60 19.19 2.05
N HIS A 18 -15.58 19.13 1.13
CA HIS A 18 -15.64 18.18 0.03
C HIS A 18 -15.08 18.75 -1.29
N GLY A 19 -14.61 20.01 -1.30
CA GLY A 19 -14.03 20.66 -2.49
C GLY A 19 -14.98 20.82 -3.68
N GLN A 20 -16.30 20.73 -3.46
CA GLN A 20 -17.29 20.79 -4.53
C GLN A 20 -17.43 22.23 -5.05
N ARG A 21 -17.48 22.39 -6.37
CA ARG A 21 -17.84 23.67 -6.99
C ARG A 21 -19.34 23.90 -6.86
N LEU A 22 -19.79 25.16 -7.03
CA LEU A 22 -21.22 25.49 -7.02
C LEU A 22 -22.02 24.65 -8.04
N GLY A 23 -21.42 24.34 -9.19
CA GLY A 23 -22.00 23.47 -10.21
C GLY A 23 -22.18 22.02 -9.76
N ASP A 24 -21.22 21.48 -8.98
CA ASP A 24 -21.31 20.12 -8.43
C ASP A 24 -22.43 20.02 -7.38
N LEU A 25 -22.60 21.09 -6.60
CA LEU A 25 -23.69 21.20 -5.62
C LEU A 25 -25.06 21.25 -6.30
N ALA A 26 -25.18 22.02 -7.39
CA ALA A 26 -26.43 22.14 -8.16
C ALA A 26 -26.78 20.86 -8.95
N ALA A 27 -25.76 20.11 -9.39
CA ALA A 27 -25.93 18.85 -10.11
C ALA A 27 -26.06 17.62 -9.18
N GLY A 28 -25.87 17.79 -7.86
CA GLY A 28 -25.91 16.70 -6.89
C GLY A 28 -24.76 15.70 -7.04
N THR A 29 -23.59 16.12 -7.51
CA THR A 29 -22.43 15.24 -7.75
C THR A 29 -21.49 15.17 -6.54
N VAL A 30 -20.84 14.01 -6.35
CA VAL A 30 -19.81 13.79 -5.34
C VAL A 30 -18.43 13.88 -5.98
N VAL A 31 -17.54 14.71 -5.42
CA VAL A 31 -16.15 14.81 -5.84
C VAL A 31 -15.35 13.70 -5.17
N ILE A 32 -14.77 12.80 -5.98
CA ILE A 32 -13.89 11.74 -5.52
C ILE A 32 -12.44 12.15 -5.82
N VAL A 33 -11.63 12.36 -4.79
CA VAL A 33 -10.18 12.54 -4.94
C VAL A 33 -9.55 11.16 -5.04
N ASN A 34 -9.14 10.77 -6.25
CA ASN A 34 -8.44 9.52 -6.47
C ASN A 34 -6.93 9.75 -6.30
N ASN A 35 -6.41 9.51 -5.10
CA ASN A 35 -4.97 9.55 -4.85
C ASN A 35 -4.33 8.32 -5.52
N ARG A 36 -3.99 8.44 -6.80
CA ARG A 36 -3.30 7.39 -7.55
C ARG A 36 -1.87 7.29 -7.03
N PHE A 37 -1.64 6.37 -6.10
CA PHE A 37 -0.28 5.96 -5.76
C PHE A 37 0.35 5.36 -7.01
N SER A 38 1.52 5.86 -7.41
CA SER A 38 2.28 5.30 -8.52
C SER A 38 2.53 3.82 -8.24
N GLN A 39 2.18 2.93 -9.17
CA GLN A 39 2.53 1.52 -9.05
C GLN A 39 4.06 1.43 -9.00
N PRO A 40 4.64 0.88 -7.92
CA PRO A 40 6.08 0.77 -7.83
C PRO A 40 6.63 -0.22 -8.87
N ASP A 41 7.83 0.02 -9.39
CA ASP A 41 8.48 -0.91 -10.33
C ASP A 41 9.08 -2.10 -9.56
N PHE A 42 8.48 -3.29 -9.71
CA PHE A 42 8.93 -4.53 -9.07
C PHE A 42 10.02 -5.26 -9.84
N SER A 43 10.50 -4.72 -10.98
CA SER A 43 11.53 -5.35 -11.82
C SER A 43 12.79 -5.74 -11.03
N GLN A 44 13.17 -4.91 -10.05
CA GLN A 44 14.35 -5.08 -9.22
C GLN A 44 14.21 -6.19 -8.17
N LEU A 45 12.98 -6.59 -7.82
CA LEU A 45 12.77 -7.67 -6.86
C LEU A 45 13.05 -9.05 -7.47
N GLY A 46 13.08 -9.19 -8.80
CA GLY A 46 13.29 -10.48 -9.47
C GLY A 46 12.05 -11.40 -9.43
N VAL A 47 12.17 -12.60 -10.01
CA VAL A 47 11.04 -13.54 -10.13
C VAL A 47 10.57 -13.99 -8.74
N PRO A 48 9.27 -13.88 -8.42
CA PRO A 48 8.77 -14.32 -7.13
C PRO A 48 8.94 -15.83 -6.97
N LYS A 49 9.70 -16.23 -5.94
CA LYS A 49 9.70 -17.61 -5.42
C LYS A 49 8.29 -17.97 -4.93
N TYR A 50 8.02 -19.26 -4.74
CA TYR A 50 6.78 -19.74 -4.14
C TYR A 50 6.42 -18.94 -2.87
N ASN A 51 5.18 -18.44 -2.82
CA ASN A 51 4.67 -17.63 -1.72
C ASN A 51 3.62 -18.44 -0.95
N SER A 52 4.01 -18.96 0.21
CA SER A 52 3.18 -19.78 1.10
C SER A 52 1.98 -19.02 1.67
N LEU A 53 1.99 -17.68 1.72
CA LEU A 53 0.84 -16.88 2.15
C LEU A 53 -0.35 -17.04 1.19
N ARG A 54 -0.09 -17.39 -0.08
CA ARG A 54 -1.13 -17.57 -1.11
C ARG A 54 -2.01 -18.79 -0.86
N ASP A 55 -1.54 -19.76 -0.11
CA ASP A 55 -2.30 -20.96 0.25
C ASP A 55 -3.49 -20.64 1.18
N TYR A 56 -3.51 -19.42 1.73
CA TYR A 56 -4.57 -18.92 2.61
C TYR A 56 -5.20 -17.63 2.04
N PRO A 57 -6.05 -17.72 0.99
CA PRO A 57 -6.56 -16.56 0.27
C PRO A 57 -7.32 -15.55 1.15
N HIS A 58 -8.04 -16.04 2.16
CA HIS A 58 -8.80 -15.21 3.09
C HIS A 58 -7.87 -14.39 4.01
N LEU A 59 -6.79 -15.01 4.52
CA LEU A 59 -5.77 -14.31 5.31
C LEU A 59 -4.96 -13.33 4.46
N ALA A 60 -4.61 -13.73 3.23
CA ALA A 60 -3.94 -12.85 2.28
C ALA A 60 -4.80 -11.62 1.92
N ALA A 61 -6.12 -11.80 1.74
CA ALA A 61 -7.04 -10.68 1.54
C ALA A 61 -7.12 -9.78 2.78
N ARG A 62 -7.15 -10.38 3.98
CA ARG A 62 -7.17 -9.64 5.24
C ARG A 62 -5.89 -8.83 5.44
N LEU A 63 -4.73 -9.41 5.11
CA LEU A 63 -3.44 -8.73 5.14
C LEU A 63 -3.47 -7.49 4.25
N ARG A 64 -3.93 -7.65 3.00
CA ARG A 64 -4.13 -6.53 2.06
C ARG A 64 -5.03 -5.42 2.58
N GLN A 65 -6.07 -5.77 3.34
CA GLN A 65 -7.01 -4.78 3.90
C GLN A 65 -6.45 -4.03 5.11
N LEU A 66 -5.61 -4.69 5.92
CA LEU A 66 -5.08 -4.12 7.16
C LEU A 66 -3.74 -3.40 6.97
N THR A 67 -2.99 -3.72 5.91
CA THR A 67 -1.75 -3.00 5.60
C THR A 67 -2.08 -1.60 5.10
N SER A 68 -1.58 -0.58 5.81
CA SER A 68 -1.73 0.81 5.36
C SER A 68 -0.85 1.08 4.12
N PRO A 69 -1.22 2.06 3.27
CA PRO A 69 -0.41 2.44 2.13
C PRO A 69 1.02 2.88 2.51
N GLU A 70 1.16 3.56 3.64
CA GLU A 70 2.44 4.02 4.17
C GLU A 70 3.31 2.83 4.56
N MET A 71 2.74 1.85 5.26
CA MET A 71 3.45 0.63 5.61
C MET A 71 3.88 -0.15 4.37
N ALA A 72 2.99 -0.30 3.38
CA ALA A 72 3.31 -0.97 2.12
C ALA A 72 4.48 -0.28 1.39
N ALA A 73 4.52 1.06 1.39
CA ALA A 73 5.61 1.84 0.83
C ALA A 73 6.92 1.63 1.60
N THR A 74 6.89 1.62 2.93
CA THR A 74 8.07 1.34 3.78
C THR A 74 8.63 -0.06 3.55
N LEU A 75 7.76 -1.07 3.50
CA LEU A 75 8.16 -2.46 3.23
C LEU A 75 8.84 -2.59 1.86
N LEU A 76 8.34 -1.86 0.87
CA LEU A 76 8.93 -1.86 -0.46
C LEU A 76 10.28 -1.13 -0.50
N ASP A 77 10.38 0.05 0.09
CA ASP A 77 11.64 0.82 0.14
C ASP A 77 12.76 0.00 0.81
N ALA A 78 12.42 -0.71 1.90
CA ALA A 78 13.35 -1.61 2.58
C ALA A 78 13.86 -2.73 1.66
N LEU A 79 13.00 -3.30 0.80
CA LEU A 79 13.40 -4.32 -0.18
C LEU A 79 14.26 -3.75 -1.31
N MET A 80 13.96 -2.54 -1.79
CA MET A 80 14.72 -1.90 -2.87
C MET A 80 16.14 -1.53 -2.44
N ARG A 81 16.30 -1.12 -1.18
CA ARG A 81 17.59 -0.64 -0.63
C ARG A 81 18.36 -1.73 0.12
N ARG A 82 17.90 -2.97 0.08
CA ARG A 82 18.46 -4.07 0.89
C ARG A 82 19.95 -4.35 0.63
N GLU A 83 20.46 -4.03 -0.56
CA GLU A 83 21.87 -4.23 -0.92
C GLU A 83 22.76 -3.08 -0.43
N ASP A 84 22.15 -1.93 -0.08
CA ASP A 84 22.86 -0.76 0.47
C ASP A 84 22.98 -0.83 2.01
N LEU A 85 22.36 -1.82 2.64
CA LEU A 85 22.35 -1.99 4.10
C LEU A 85 23.47 -2.92 4.56
N GLU A 86 24.15 -2.51 5.64
CA GLU A 86 25.05 -3.39 6.37
C GLU A 86 24.33 -4.68 6.81
N PRO A 87 24.97 -5.86 6.73
CA PRO A 87 24.30 -7.15 6.93
C PRO A 87 23.52 -7.25 8.26
N GLN A 88 24.08 -6.70 9.33
CA GLN A 88 23.46 -6.73 10.66
C GLN A 88 22.26 -5.78 10.74
N SER A 89 22.39 -4.56 10.23
CA SER A 89 21.29 -3.59 10.14
C SER A 89 20.15 -4.12 9.29
N ARG A 90 20.48 -4.81 8.19
CA ARG A 90 19.50 -5.48 7.33
C ARG A 90 18.71 -6.53 8.11
N ALA A 91 19.41 -7.43 8.81
CA ALA A 91 18.75 -8.48 9.58
C ALA A 91 17.80 -7.90 10.64
N THR A 92 18.24 -6.88 11.39
CA THR A 92 17.41 -6.22 12.41
C THR A 92 16.20 -5.54 11.80
N LEU A 93 16.38 -4.74 10.74
CA LEU A 93 15.29 -4.03 10.08
C LEU A 93 14.22 -5.00 9.56
N PHE A 94 14.62 -6.07 8.88
CA PHE A 94 13.67 -7.04 8.35
C PHE A 94 12.96 -7.83 9.45
N ALA A 95 13.63 -8.12 10.58
CA ALA A 95 13.00 -8.76 11.74
C ALA A 95 11.91 -7.87 12.37
N ASP A 96 12.18 -6.57 12.51
CA ASP A 96 11.22 -5.59 13.04
C ASP A 96 10.01 -5.47 12.12
N LEU A 97 10.25 -5.26 10.81
CA LEU A 97 9.18 -5.19 9.81
C LEU A 97 8.36 -6.48 9.74
N ALA A 98 9.00 -7.64 9.84
CA ALA A 98 8.30 -8.92 9.84
C ALA A 98 7.43 -9.09 11.09
N THR A 99 7.88 -8.60 12.24
CA THR A 99 7.10 -8.59 13.48
C THR A 99 5.85 -7.74 13.33
N ASP A 100 5.99 -6.53 12.78
CA ASP A 100 4.86 -5.64 12.52
C ASP A 100 3.85 -6.28 11.57
N VAL A 101 4.31 -6.86 10.46
CA VAL A 101 3.44 -7.56 9.51
C VAL A 101 2.73 -8.76 10.13
N ARG A 102 3.44 -9.59 10.91
CA ARG A 102 2.85 -10.74 11.62
C ARG A 102 1.85 -10.33 12.71
N SER A 103 1.96 -9.10 13.21
CA SER A 103 1.00 -8.55 14.18
C SER A 103 -0.35 -8.19 13.53
N LEU A 104 -0.37 -7.85 12.23
CA LEU A 104 -1.58 -7.48 11.50
C LEU A 104 -2.53 -8.68 11.30
N VAL A 105 -1.98 -9.83 10.93
CA VAL A 105 -2.76 -11.04 10.62
C VAL A 105 -2.08 -12.26 11.22
N ARG A 106 -2.84 -13.04 11.99
CA ARG A 106 -2.40 -14.34 12.51
C ARG A 106 -2.47 -15.40 11.41
N PHE A 107 -1.33 -15.67 10.79
CA PHE A 107 -1.15 -16.84 9.92
C PHE A 107 -0.78 -18.08 10.76
N PRO A 108 -1.07 -19.30 10.27
CA PRO A 108 -0.55 -20.53 10.88
C PRO A 108 0.98 -20.56 10.84
N ASP A 109 1.63 -21.04 11.92
CA ASP A 109 3.09 -21.06 12.02
C ASP A 109 3.76 -21.88 10.89
N ALA A 110 3.06 -22.90 10.40
CA ALA A 110 3.49 -23.73 9.27
C ALA A 110 3.86 -22.93 8.01
N VAL A 111 3.26 -21.75 7.83
CA VAL A 111 3.48 -20.88 6.66
C VAL A 111 4.84 -20.19 6.69
N PHE A 112 5.41 -20.00 7.89
CA PHE A 112 6.69 -19.33 8.10
C PHE A 112 7.87 -20.29 8.30
N ILE A 113 7.62 -21.60 8.35
CA ILE A 113 8.69 -22.60 8.50
C ILE A 113 9.64 -22.50 7.29
N GLY A 114 10.92 -22.21 7.56
CA GLY A 114 11.95 -22.07 6.51
C GLY A 114 11.87 -20.77 5.69
N VAL A 115 11.02 -19.82 6.10
CA VAL A 115 10.88 -18.51 5.46
C VAL A 115 11.67 -17.49 6.28
N SER A 116 12.68 -16.84 5.67
CA SER A 116 13.39 -15.73 6.31
C SER A 116 12.48 -14.51 6.47
N ASP A 117 12.82 -13.60 7.37
CA ASP A 117 12.05 -12.36 7.57
C ASP A 117 12.02 -11.50 6.29
N GLU A 118 13.13 -11.44 5.55
CA GLU A 118 13.16 -10.79 4.23
C GLU A 118 12.19 -11.44 3.24
N GLN A 119 12.16 -12.78 3.18
CA GLN A 119 11.23 -13.50 2.31
C GLN A 119 9.77 -13.29 2.76
N CYS A 120 9.52 -13.14 4.05
CA CYS A 120 8.21 -12.80 4.60
C CYS A 120 7.73 -11.42 4.08
N ILE A 121 8.61 -10.42 4.09
CA ILE A 121 8.29 -9.07 3.56
C ILE A 121 8.07 -9.11 2.05
N ARG A 122 8.93 -9.81 1.31
CA ARG A 122 8.77 -10.03 -0.13
C ARG A 122 7.44 -10.71 -0.47
N ASN A 123 7.07 -11.74 0.27
CA ASN A 123 5.80 -12.44 0.13
C ASN A 123 4.61 -11.51 0.43
N THR A 124 4.75 -10.61 1.40
CA THR A 124 3.72 -9.63 1.77
C THR A 124 3.52 -8.60 0.66
N ILE A 125 4.60 -8.03 0.12
CA ILE A 125 4.56 -7.11 -1.03
C ILE A 125 3.94 -7.77 -2.26
N ASP A 126 4.28 -9.03 -2.52
CA ASP A 126 3.65 -9.82 -3.56
C ASP A 126 2.14 -10.00 -3.33
N ILE A 127 1.67 -10.20 -2.10
CA ILE A 127 0.23 -10.23 -1.82
C ILE A 127 -0.43 -8.87 -2.03
N ILE A 128 0.24 -7.77 -1.66
CA ILE A 128 -0.32 -6.40 -1.71
C ILE A 128 -0.45 -5.89 -3.14
N TYR A 129 0.62 -5.97 -3.91
CA TYR A 129 0.72 -5.28 -5.20
C TYR A 129 0.45 -6.18 -6.42
N ARG A 130 0.40 -7.50 -6.25
CA ARG A 130 0.09 -8.37 -7.37
C ARG A 130 -1.37 -8.18 -7.78
N GLU A 131 -1.56 -7.57 -8.95
CA GLU A 131 -2.85 -7.54 -9.62
C GLU A 131 -3.35 -8.98 -9.81
N LYS A 132 -4.63 -9.21 -9.50
CA LYS A 132 -5.34 -10.35 -10.07
C LYS A 132 -5.30 -10.16 -11.57
N ARG A 133 -4.43 -10.90 -12.27
CA ARG A 133 -4.68 -11.23 -13.67
C ARG A 133 -5.99 -12.01 -13.69
N VAL A 134 -7.07 -11.32 -14.00
CA VAL A 134 -8.34 -11.90 -14.45
C VAL A 134 -8.13 -12.40 -15.88
#